data_AF-A0A9J7LTM6-F1
#
_entry.id   AF-A0A9J7LTM6-F1
#
_cell.length_a   1.000
_cell.length_b   1.000
_cell.length_c   1.000
_cell.angle_alpha   90.00
_cell.angle_beta   90.00
_cell.angle_gamma   90.00
#
_symmetry.space_group_name_H-M   'P 1'
#
loop_
_entity.id
_entity.type
_entity.pdbx_description
1 polymer ?
#
loop_
_entity_poly.entity_id
_entity_poly.type
_entity_poly.pdbx_seq_one_letter_code
_entity_poly.pdbx_strand_id
1 'polypeptide(L)'
;MYGKKHFYLPVAVLFLAALQLCLAASCVKTGPCSCKMDDDSGVIDLSPLVNESPTYKDIHATYFPDTWVYSYNPCVPFSEGSCKNVSVCAKARLNHSKYESYGTQESAEFKSDTDVGLVLGYVDSPSYRVGAVELWCVEKNQPQNLTVLGRHPMWPNTIVSETSLPLTSPHLTSPHRSHSLTGRRGSNAINISFPFSSIPLTIVFTTNNLYLPQQMKSDFRKVCYLYTCTQKHTS
;
A
#
# COMPACT_ATOMS: atom_id res chain seq x y z
N MET A 1 -35.57 45.38 20.22
CA MET A 1 -34.81 44.12 20.44
C MET A 1 -35.01 43.24 19.21
N TYR A 2 -34.14 43.37 18.20
CA TYR A 2 -34.25 42.61 16.94
C TYR A 2 -33.44 41.32 17.04
N GLY A 3 -34.12 40.18 16.82
CA GLY A 3 -33.62 38.83 17.10
C GLY A 3 -32.60 38.32 16.07
N LYS A 4 -31.36 38.13 16.52
CA LYS A 4 -30.32 37.35 15.85
C LYS A 4 -30.62 35.84 15.99
N LYS A 5 -31.48 35.26 15.15
CA LYS A 5 -31.73 33.80 15.16
C LYS A 5 -31.61 33.07 13.80
N HIS A 6 -31.32 33.77 12.70
CA HIS A 6 -31.36 33.14 11.36
C HIS A 6 -30.02 32.95 10.65
N PHE A 7 -28.88 33.28 11.27
CA PHE A 7 -27.57 33.21 10.59
C PHE A 7 -26.78 31.89 10.80
N TYR A 8 -27.23 31.02 11.72
CA TYR A 8 -26.50 29.79 12.06
C TYR A 8 -26.82 28.61 11.14
N LEU A 9 -27.97 28.62 10.48
CA LEU A 9 -28.41 27.52 9.61
C LEU A 9 -27.54 27.32 8.36
N PRO A 10 -27.19 28.37 7.56
CA PRO A 10 -26.40 28.17 6.34
C PRO A 10 -24.95 27.77 6.64
N VAL A 11 -24.38 28.25 7.75
CA VAL A 11 -23.01 27.91 8.17
C VAL A 11 -22.90 26.44 8.59
N ALA A 12 -23.90 25.91 9.30
CA ALA A 12 -23.94 24.51 9.70
C ALA A 12 -24.10 23.55 8.51
N VAL A 13 -24.90 23.93 7.50
CA VAL A 13 -25.07 23.14 6.26
C VAL A 13 -23.78 23.11 5.43
N LEU A 14 -23.05 24.22 5.35
CA LEU A 14 -21.76 24.29 4.65
C LEU A 14 -20.66 23.46 5.36
N PHE A 15 -20.69 23.42 6.70
CA PHE A 15 -19.79 22.58 7.49
C PHE A 15 -20.09 21.08 7.34
N LEU A 16 -21.37 20.70 7.29
CA LEU A 16 -21.78 19.30 7.08
C LEU A 16 -21.47 18.81 5.65
N ALA A 17 -21.67 19.65 4.63
CA ALA A 17 -21.31 19.32 3.24
C ALA A 17 -19.80 19.19 3.04
N ALA A 18 -18.98 19.99 3.74
CA ALA A 18 -17.53 19.86 3.71
C ALA A 18 -17.02 18.59 4.42
N LEU A 19 -17.78 18.06 5.39
CA LEU A 19 -17.41 16.85 6.12
C LEU A 19 -17.56 15.56 5.30
N GLN A 20 -18.37 15.58 4.23
CA GLN A 20 -18.65 14.39 3.39
C GLN A 20 -17.60 14.09 2.32
N LEU A 21 -16.60 14.96 2.12
CA LEU A 21 -15.68 14.89 0.97
C LEU A 21 -14.43 14.03 1.16
N CYS A 22 -14.31 13.23 2.23
CA CYS A 22 -13.08 12.46 2.46
C CYS A 22 -13.29 11.13 3.20
N LEU A 23 -14.31 10.35 2.80
CA LEU A 23 -14.26 8.92 3.11
C LEU A 23 -13.26 8.30 2.13
N ALA A 24 -12.12 7.83 2.65
CA ALA A 24 -11.13 7.12 1.85
C ALA A 24 -11.78 5.83 1.32
N ALA A 25 -11.84 5.70 0.00
CA ALA A 25 -12.35 4.50 -0.64
C ALA A 25 -11.55 3.26 -0.19
N SER A 26 -12.26 2.18 0.11
CA SER A 26 -11.69 0.90 0.49
C SER A 26 -11.63 -0.04 -0.71
N CYS A 27 -10.57 -0.86 -0.78
CA CYS A 27 -10.44 -1.84 -1.86
C CYS A 27 -10.96 -3.20 -1.42
N VAL A 28 -12.09 -3.62 -1.98
CA VAL A 28 -12.69 -4.93 -1.72
C VAL A 28 -11.96 -5.98 -2.55
N LYS A 29 -11.27 -6.92 -1.89
CA LYS A 29 -10.54 -8.01 -2.53
C LYS A 29 -11.47 -8.81 -3.46
N THR A 30 -11.11 -8.91 -4.74
CA THR A 30 -11.82 -9.72 -5.73
C THR A 30 -11.04 -10.97 -6.13
N GLY A 31 -9.75 -11.01 -5.83
CA GLY A 31 -8.84 -12.12 -6.09
C GLY A 31 -7.55 -11.99 -5.28
N PRO A 32 -6.57 -12.89 -5.47
CA PRO A 32 -5.30 -12.83 -4.75
C PRO A 32 -4.50 -11.56 -5.06
N CYS A 33 -4.69 -10.98 -6.25
CA CYS A 33 -3.95 -9.82 -6.70
C CYS A 33 -4.79 -8.76 -7.41
N SER A 34 -6.11 -8.79 -7.17
CA SER A 34 -7.03 -7.80 -7.66
C SER A 34 -8.01 -7.37 -6.58
N CYS A 35 -8.41 -6.11 -6.63
CA CYS A 35 -9.45 -5.58 -5.77
C CYS A 35 -10.28 -4.52 -6.50
N LYS A 36 -11.55 -4.38 -6.12
CA LYS A 36 -12.47 -3.38 -6.65
C LYS A 36 -12.65 -2.30 -5.60
N MET A 37 -12.53 -1.05 -5.99
CA MET A 37 -12.82 0.07 -5.09
C MET A 37 -14.32 0.11 -4.76
N ASP A 38 -14.65 0.32 -3.49
CA ASP A 38 -16.03 0.38 -3.00
C ASP A 38 -16.81 1.62 -3.47
N ASP A 39 -16.11 2.65 -3.92
CA ASP A 39 -16.67 3.87 -4.53
C ASP A 39 -16.91 3.74 -6.04
N ASP A 40 -16.78 2.52 -6.58
CA ASP A 40 -16.90 2.21 -8.01
C ASP A 40 -15.91 2.96 -8.92
N SER A 41 -14.89 3.61 -8.36
CA SER A 41 -13.90 4.34 -9.15
C SER A 41 -13.17 3.45 -10.13
N GLY A 42 -13.01 2.15 -9.81
CA GLY A 42 -12.49 1.13 -10.74
C GLY A 42 -11.90 -0.10 -10.05
N VAL A 43 -11.01 -0.79 -10.77
CA VAL A 43 -10.39 -2.05 -10.35
C VAL A 43 -8.88 -1.89 -10.35
N ILE A 44 -8.24 -2.39 -9.31
CA ILE A 44 -6.80 -2.53 -9.21
C ILE A 44 -6.48 -3.98 -9.55
N ASP A 45 -5.69 -4.19 -10.59
CA ASP A 45 -5.28 -5.50 -11.08
C ASP A 45 -3.75 -5.55 -11.22
N LEU A 46 -3.13 -6.43 -10.45
CA LEU A 46 -1.69 -6.65 -10.46
C LEU A 46 -1.26 -7.75 -11.43
N SER A 47 -2.20 -8.42 -12.10
CA SER A 47 -1.90 -9.49 -13.08
C SER A 47 -0.91 -9.05 -14.17
N PRO A 48 -0.96 -7.80 -14.69
CA PRO A 48 0.02 -7.33 -15.68
C PRO A 48 1.46 -7.23 -15.16
N LEU A 49 1.67 -7.19 -13.84
CA LEU A 49 3.02 -7.21 -13.26
C LEU A 49 3.70 -8.57 -13.42
N VAL A 50 2.91 -9.65 -13.56
CA VAL A 50 3.45 -11.01 -13.55
C VAL A 50 4.09 -11.33 -14.89
N ASN A 51 5.37 -11.68 -14.85
CA ASN A 51 6.12 -12.09 -16.05
C ASN A 51 6.75 -13.49 -15.89
N GLU A 52 7.30 -13.77 -14.71
CA GLU A 52 7.96 -15.03 -14.38
C GLU A 52 7.67 -15.45 -12.93
N SER A 53 8.28 -16.55 -12.46
CA SER A 53 8.04 -17.10 -11.13
C SER A 53 9.36 -17.39 -10.39
N PRO A 54 9.81 -16.53 -9.45
CA PRO A 54 9.20 -15.25 -9.04
C PRO A 54 9.41 -14.12 -10.06
N THR A 55 8.46 -13.19 -10.18
CA THR A 55 8.52 -12.02 -11.08
C THR A 55 9.71 -11.10 -10.75
N TYR A 56 9.96 -10.88 -9.47
CA TYR A 56 11.12 -10.13 -9.00
C TYR A 56 11.97 -11.07 -8.16
N LYS A 57 13.24 -11.25 -8.53
CA LYS A 57 14.10 -12.27 -7.93
C LYS A 57 15.38 -11.69 -7.35
N ASP A 58 15.77 -12.18 -6.17
CA ASP A 58 17.04 -11.88 -5.50
C ASP A 58 17.33 -10.35 -5.41
N ILE A 59 16.30 -9.52 -5.16
CA ILE A 59 16.42 -8.06 -5.06
C ILE A 59 17.05 -7.65 -3.73
N HIS A 60 17.96 -6.67 -3.74
CA HIS A 60 18.60 -6.14 -2.54
C HIS A 60 17.75 -5.06 -1.86
N ALA A 61 17.79 -5.04 -0.52
CA ALA A 61 17.25 -3.91 0.24
C ALA A 61 18.05 -2.64 -0.04
N THR A 62 17.34 -1.55 -0.36
CA THR A 62 17.95 -0.25 -0.70
C THR A 62 17.94 0.75 0.45
N TYR A 63 16.94 0.68 1.33
CA TYR A 63 16.72 1.70 2.36
C TYR A 63 17.15 1.24 3.77
N PHE A 64 16.90 -0.02 4.10
CA PHE A 64 17.37 -0.72 5.29
C PHE A 64 18.27 -1.88 4.86
N PRO A 65 19.53 -1.61 4.44
CA PRO A 65 20.40 -2.64 3.88
C PRO A 65 20.66 -3.76 4.88
N ASP A 66 20.55 -5.00 4.43
CA ASP A 66 20.86 -6.17 5.22
C ASP A 66 21.53 -7.28 4.40
N THR A 67 21.79 -8.42 5.05
CA THR A 67 22.49 -9.56 4.45
C THR A 67 21.56 -10.48 3.65
N TRP A 68 20.41 -9.99 3.20
CA TRP A 68 19.36 -10.78 2.57
C TRP A 68 19.05 -10.27 1.16
N VAL A 69 18.45 -11.14 0.38
CA VAL A 69 17.84 -10.82 -0.92
C VAL A 69 16.41 -11.33 -0.93
N TYR A 70 15.59 -10.68 -1.73
CA TYR A 70 14.14 -10.80 -1.66
C TYR A 70 13.56 -11.15 -3.03
N SER A 71 12.71 -12.17 -3.04
CA SER A 71 11.96 -12.60 -4.20
C SER A 71 10.47 -12.35 -3.97
N TYR A 72 9.77 -11.80 -4.96
CA TYR A 72 8.35 -11.42 -4.88
C TYR A 72 7.60 -11.80 -6.16
N ASN A 73 6.37 -12.28 -5.98
CA ASN A 73 5.42 -12.44 -7.07
C ASN A 73 4.02 -12.01 -6.60
N PRO A 74 3.36 -11.03 -7.24
CA PRO A 74 2.09 -10.46 -6.75
C PRO A 74 0.87 -11.35 -6.91
N CYS A 75 0.81 -12.24 -7.92
CA CYS A 75 -0.40 -13.04 -8.18
C CYS A 75 -0.17 -14.55 -8.20
N VAL A 76 1.01 -14.99 -8.63
CA VAL A 76 1.29 -16.41 -8.86
C VAL A 76 2.21 -16.90 -7.74
N PRO A 77 1.80 -17.90 -6.95
CA PRO A 77 2.66 -18.43 -5.89
C PRO A 77 3.91 -19.05 -6.51
N PHE A 78 5.04 -18.92 -5.82
CA PHE A 78 6.29 -19.52 -6.26
C PHE A 78 6.95 -20.31 -5.12
N SER A 79 7.96 -21.11 -5.47
CA SER A 79 8.75 -21.87 -4.51
C SER A 79 10.24 -21.63 -4.75
N GLU A 80 10.97 -21.36 -3.67
CA GLU A 80 12.41 -21.13 -3.71
C GLU A 80 13.04 -21.65 -2.41
N GLY A 81 13.98 -22.60 -2.50
CA GLY A 81 14.56 -23.22 -1.31
C GLY A 81 13.48 -23.84 -0.40
N SER A 82 13.44 -23.40 0.86
CA SER A 82 12.41 -23.82 1.84
C SER A 82 11.13 -22.98 1.82
N CYS A 83 11.07 -21.88 1.07
CA CYS A 83 9.81 -21.17 0.81
C CYS A 83 8.98 -22.00 -0.20
N LYS A 84 7.76 -22.39 0.16
CA LYS A 84 6.86 -23.17 -0.69
C LYS A 84 5.53 -22.45 -0.88
N ASN A 85 5.10 -22.30 -2.13
CA ASN A 85 3.85 -21.64 -2.51
C ASN A 85 3.67 -20.25 -1.86
N VAL A 86 4.73 -19.44 -1.88
CA VAL A 86 4.75 -18.11 -1.23
C VAL A 86 4.56 -16.99 -2.25
N SER A 87 4.17 -15.82 -1.76
CA SER A 87 4.22 -14.55 -2.49
C SER A 87 5.52 -13.80 -2.27
N VAL A 88 6.12 -13.94 -1.08
CA VAL A 88 7.35 -13.24 -0.69
C VAL A 88 8.29 -14.24 -0.02
N CYS A 89 9.53 -14.31 -0.50
CA CYS A 89 10.59 -15.11 0.11
C CYS A 89 11.84 -14.25 0.32
N ALA A 90 12.46 -14.37 1.49
CA ALA A 90 13.78 -13.81 1.76
C ALA A 90 14.82 -14.93 1.85
N LYS A 91 16.00 -14.69 1.31
CA LYS A 91 17.12 -15.64 1.29
C LYS A 91 18.37 -14.97 1.85
N ALA A 92 19.04 -15.64 2.80
CA ALA A 92 20.27 -15.11 3.38
C ALA A 92 21.43 -15.24 2.37
N ARG A 93 22.17 -14.15 2.18
CA ARG A 93 23.30 -14.10 1.23
C ARG A 93 24.52 -14.85 1.72
N LEU A 94 24.76 -14.86 3.02
CA LEU A 94 25.94 -15.53 3.59
C LEU A 94 25.67 -17.01 3.90
N ASN A 95 24.39 -17.39 3.97
CA ASN A 95 23.98 -18.76 4.22
C ASN A 95 22.89 -19.15 3.22
N HIS A 96 23.32 -19.68 2.07
CA HIS A 96 22.46 -19.97 0.93
C HIS A 96 21.37 -21.03 1.21
N SER A 97 21.42 -21.70 2.37
CA SER A 97 20.38 -22.64 2.79
C SER A 97 19.28 -22.01 3.66
N LYS A 98 19.44 -20.75 4.09
CA LYS A 98 18.47 -20.08 4.96
C LYS A 98 17.47 -19.25 4.13
N TYR A 99 16.21 -19.68 4.16
CA TYR A 99 15.09 -18.97 3.54
C TYR A 99 13.99 -18.68 4.57
N GLU A 100 13.30 -17.57 4.41
CA GLU A 100 12.21 -17.13 5.28
C GLU A 100 11.01 -16.72 4.42
N SER A 101 9.86 -17.34 4.66
CA SER A 101 8.58 -16.97 4.03
C SER A 101 8.02 -15.72 4.71
N TYR A 102 7.44 -14.82 3.92
CA TYR A 102 6.74 -13.62 4.39
C TYR A 102 5.30 -13.57 3.89
N GLY A 103 4.75 -14.74 3.55
CA GLY A 103 3.34 -14.95 3.30
C GLY A 103 3.02 -15.51 1.93
N THR A 104 1.78 -15.93 1.78
CA THR A 104 1.27 -16.66 0.60
C THR A 104 0.18 -15.86 -0.11
N GLN A 105 -0.17 -16.28 -1.32
CA GLN A 105 -1.20 -15.61 -2.13
C GLN A 105 -2.58 -15.66 -1.47
N GLU A 106 -2.86 -16.73 -0.71
CA GLU A 106 -4.10 -16.89 0.04
C GLU A 106 -4.22 -15.86 1.16
N SER A 107 -3.08 -15.48 1.78
CA SER A 107 -3.01 -14.49 2.86
C SER A 107 -3.08 -13.03 2.38
N ALA A 108 -3.17 -12.79 1.07
CA ALA A 108 -3.15 -11.45 0.49
C ALA A 108 -4.30 -10.57 1.01
N GLU A 109 -4.01 -9.37 1.48
CA GLU A 109 -4.99 -8.38 1.92
C GLU A 109 -4.65 -6.97 1.40
N PHE A 110 -5.63 -6.32 0.78
CA PHE A 110 -5.54 -4.93 0.37
C PHE A 110 -6.02 -4.02 1.50
N LYS A 111 -5.22 -3.01 1.86
CA LYS A 111 -5.59 -2.01 2.87
C LYS A 111 -5.24 -0.61 2.41
N SER A 112 -6.20 0.29 2.59
CA SER A 112 -5.98 1.72 2.44
C SER A 112 -5.24 2.23 3.67
N ASP A 113 -4.16 2.95 3.44
CA ASP A 113 -3.33 3.61 4.44
C ASP A 113 -3.28 5.12 4.12
N THR A 114 -3.43 5.95 5.14
CA THR A 114 -3.52 7.41 4.96
C THR A 114 -2.21 8.05 4.49
N ASP A 115 -1.06 7.43 4.77
CA ASP A 115 0.27 7.98 4.51
C ASP A 115 0.87 7.48 3.19
N VAL A 116 0.64 6.20 2.86
CA VAL A 116 1.21 5.52 1.69
C VAL A 116 0.19 5.18 0.61
N GLY A 117 -1.10 5.30 0.90
CA GLY A 117 -2.17 5.07 -0.06
C GLY A 117 -2.73 3.65 0.02
N LEU A 118 -2.21 2.72 -0.79
CA LEU A 118 -2.72 1.34 -0.84
C LEU A 118 -1.58 0.38 -0.59
N VAL A 119 -1.80 -0.55 0.33
CA VAL A 119 -0.84 -1.58 0.72
C VAL A 119 -1.45 -2.94 0.43
N LEU A 120 -0.65 -3.81 -0.19
CA LEU A 120 -0.92 -5.24 -0.29
C LEU A 120 -0.07 -5.98 0.73
N GLY A 121 -0.72 -6.58 1.73
CA GLY A 121 -0.09 -7.34 2.79
C GLY A 121 -0.21 -8.85 2.56
N TYR A 122 0.81 -9.59 2.99
CA TYR A 122 0.85 -11.05 3.04
C TYR A 122 1.33 -11.50 4.42
N VAL A 123 0.87 -12.67 4.88
CA VAL A 123 1.26 -13.24 6.19
C VAL A 123 1.68 -14.68 6.05
N ASP A 124 2.83 -14.99 6.64
CA ASP A 124 3.26 -16.36 6.87
C ASP A 124 2.74 -16.86 8.22
N SER A 125 2.01 -17.96 8.23
CA SER A 125 1.59 -18.66 9.44
C SER A 125 2.32 -19.99 9.54
N PRO A 126 2.92 -20.36 10.69
CA PRO A 126 2.74 -19.75 12.02
C PRO A 126 3.83 -18.74 12.41
N SER A 127 4.74 -18.35 11.49
CA SER A 127 5.86 -17.47 11.87
C SER A 127 5.45 -16.01 12.11
N TYR A 128 4.23 -15.64 11.72
CA TYR A 128 3.67 -14.28 11.78
C TYR A 128 4.58 -13.23 11.12
N ARG A 129 5.31 -13.64 10.08
CA ARG A 129 6.07 -12.72 9.22
C ARG A 129 5.15 -12.08 8.20
N VAL A 130 5.40 -10.81 7.91
CA VAL A 130 4.56 -9.98 7.06
C VAL A 130 5.34 -9.43 5.88
N GLY A 131 4.87 -9.71 4.67
CA GLY A 131 5.31 -9.01 3.46
C GLY A 131 4.35 -7.87 3.17
N ALA A 132 4.81 -6.63 3.16
CA ALA A 132 4.02 -5.46 2.81
C ALA A 132 4.54 -4.83 1.51
N VAL A 133 3.64 -4.59 0.57
CA VAL A 133 3.94 -3.97 -0.71
C VAL A 133 3.08 -2.72 -0.88
N GLU A 134 3.73 -1.56 -0.86
CA GLU A 134 3.10 -0.27 -1.12
C GLU A 134 2.92 -0.09 -2.63
N LEU A 135 1.69 0.22 -3.03
CA LEU A 135 1.29 0.36 -4.43
C LEU A 135 1.22 1.86 -4.79
N TRP A 136 2.03 2.27 -5.74
CA TRP A 136 2.09 3.65 -6.22
C TRP A 136 1.72 3.71 -7.70
N CYS A 137 0.98 4.73 -8.13
CA CYS A 137 0.60 4.86 -9.54
C CYS A 137 1.61 5.69 -10.32
N VAL A 138 1.93 5.24 -11.52
CA VAL A 138 2.85 5.90 -12.46
C VAL A 138 2.21 6.03 -13.84
N GLU A 139 2.69 6.97 -14.64
CA GLU A 139 2.25 7.13 -16.03
C GLU A 139 2.44 5.83 -16.83
N LYS A 140 1.55 5.58 -17.80
CA LYS A 140 1.47 4.33 -18.58
C LYS A 140 2.79 3.84 -19.19
N ASN A 141 3.72 4.74 -19.47
CA ASN A 141 4.99 4.45 -20.14
C ASN A 141 6.19 4.37 -19.17
N GLN A 142 5.96 4.43 -17.85
CA GLN A 142 7.01 4.27 -16.86
C GLN A 142 7.28 2.79 -16.58
N PRO A 143 8.54 2.41 -16.32
CA PRO A 143 8.87 1.02 -15.97
C PRO A 143 8.22 0.63 -14.64
N GLN A 144 7.71 -0.60 -14.61
CA GLN A 144 7.14 -1.22 -13.41
C GLN A 144 8.26 -1.92 -12.64
N ASN A 145 8.77 -1.25 -11.62
CA ASN A 145 9.89 -1.76 -10.83
C ASN A 145 9.44 -2.04 -9.40
N LEU A 146 10.02 -3.09 -8.81
CA LEU A 146 9.95 -3.34 -7.37
C LEU A 146 11.20 -2.74 -6.72
N THR A 147 11.01 -1.91 -5.71
CA THR A 147 12.08 -1.48 -4.79
C THR A 147 11.86 -2.14 -3.45
N VAL A 148 12.82 -2.91 -2.97
CA VAL A 148 12.75 -3.50 -1.64
C VAL A 148 13.38 -2.52 -0.65
N LEU A 149 12.60 -2.03 0.31
CA LEU A 149 13.12 -1.17 1.36
C LEU A 149 13.95 -1.98 2.35
N GLY A 150 13.54 -3.21 2.62
CA GLY A 150 14.22 -4.15 3.52
C GLY A 150 13.35 -4.51 4.73
N ARG A 151 13.97 -5.12 5.74
CA ARG A 151 13.28 -5.40 7.01
C ARG A 151 13.11 -4.14 7.83
N HIS A 152 11.90 -3.95 8.35
CA HIS A 152 11.59 -2.79 9.15
C HIS A 152 12.37 -2.82 10.48
N PRO A 153 13.12 -1.76 10.86
CA PRO A 153 13.95 -1.78 12.07
C PRO A 153 13.16 -2.00 13.37
N MET A 154 11.93 -1.48 13.43
CA MET A 154 11.06 -1.64 14.60
C MET A 154 10.25 -2.94 14.57
N TRP A 155 10.09 -3.54 13.39
CA TRP A 155 9.29 -4.76 13.18
C TRP A 155 10.09 -5.73 12.31
N PRO A 156 11.05 -6.46 12.89
CA PRO A 156 11.98 -7.29 12.13
C PRO A 156 11.29 -8.45 11.38
N ASN A 157 10.05 -8.77 11.74
CA ASN A 157 9.22 -9.76 11.04
C ASN A 157 8.48 -9.17 9.83
N THR A 158 8.68 -7.90 9.50
CA THR A 158 8.04 -7.22 8.37
C THR A 158 9.07 -6.81 7.32
N ILE A 159 8.81 -7.15 6.06
CA ILE A 159 9.52 -6.57 4.91
C ILE A 159 8.60 -5.57 4.24
N VAL A 160 9.16 -4.42 3.89
CA VAL A 160 8.45 -3.40 3.11
C VAL A 160 9.08 -3.30 1.72
N SER A 161 8.23 -3.29 0.71
CA SER A 161 8.60 -3.03 -0.68
C SER A 161 7.67 -1.99 -1.28
N GLU A 162 8.11 -1.31 -2.31
CA GLU A 162 7.33 -0.37 -3.10
C GLU A 162 7.27 -0.88 -4.55
N THR A 163 6.11 -0.82 -5.18
CA THR A 163 5.97 -1.12 -6.61
C THR A 163 5.08 -0.13 -7.32
N SER A 164 5.43 0.16 -8.57
CA SER A 164 4.70 1.08 -9.44
C SER A 164 3.69 0.36 -10.33
N LEU A 165 2.47 0.92 -10.44
CA LEU A 165 1.39 0.45 -11.30
C LEU A 165 1.15 1.44 -12.44
N PRO A 166 1.10 0.99 -13.70
CA PRO A 166 0.78 1.87 -14.80
C PRO A 166 -0.68 2.33 -14.67
N LEU A 167 -0.93 3.62 -14.89
CA LEU A 167 -2.27 4.14 -15.07
C LEU A 167 -2.90 3.49 -16.32
N THR A 168 -3.78 2.52 -16.14
CA THR A 168 -4.60 1.96 -17.22
C THR A 168 -5.81 2.85 -17.46
N SER A 169 -5.59 4.11 -17.85
CA SER A 169 -6.66 4.95 -18.38
C SER A 169 -6.16 5.73 -19.60
N PRO A 170 -6.82 5.63 -20.77
CA PRO A 170 -6.40 6.33 -21.98
C PRO A 170 -6.67 7.84 -21.98
N HIS A 171 -7.22 8.45 -20.91
CA HIS A 171 -7.60 9.86 -20.95
C HIS A 171 -7.47 10.61 -19.62
N LEU A 172 -6.26 10.67 -19.05
CA LEU A 172 -5.93 11.65 -18.01
C LEU A 172 -4.55 12.27 -18.29
N THR A 173 -4.50 13.28 -19.16
CA THR A 173 -3.43 14.29 -19.08
C THR A 173 -3.69 15.14 -17.85
N SER A 174 -3.11 14.77 -16.71
CA SER A 174 -3.01 15.67 -15.57
C SER A 174 -1.96 16.74 -15.88
N PRO A 175 -2.26 18.04 -15.78
CA PRO A 175 -1.28 19.08 -16.00
C PRO A 175 -0.47 19.25 -14.72
N HIS A 176 0.50 18.39 -14.42
CA HIS A 176 1.53 18.74 -13.43
C HIS A 176 2.82 17.94 -13.55
N ARG A 177 3.75 18.55 -14.32
CA ARG A 177 5.18 18.75 -14.04
C ARG A 177 5.83 17.69 -13.13
N SER A 178 6.54 16.77 -13.77
CA SER A 178 7.62 15.96 -13.21
C SER A 178 8.57 16.82 -12.39
N HIS A 179 8.39 16.82 -11.07
CA HIS A 179 9.40 17.26 -10.13
C HIS A 179 9.99 16.01 -9.47
N SER A 180 11.25 15.73 -9.83
CA SER A 180 12.15 14.90 -9.03
C SER A 180 12.16 15.45 -7.60
N LEU A 181 11.41 14.82 -6.70
CA LEU A 181 11.41 15.14 -5.29
C LEU A 181 12.36 14.17 -4.57
N THR A 182 13.60 14.61 -4.38
CA THR A 182 14.45 14.19 -3.27
C THR A 182 13.83 14.75 -1.97
N GLY A 183 12.68 14.21 -1.58
CA GLY A 183 11.91 14.61 -0.42
C GLY A 183 11.91 13.52 0.63
N ARG A 184 12.59 13.78 1.75
CA ARG A 184 12.60 12.95 2.97
C ARG A 184 11.16 12.59 3.37
N ARG A 185 10.77 11.32 3.22
CA ARG A 185 9.51 10.79 3.77
C ARG A 185 9.71 10.50 5.25
N GLY A 186 8.85 11.07 6.09
CA GLY A 186 8.71 10.67 7.48
C GLY A 186 8.05 9.28 7.54
N SER A 187 8.65 8.38 8.31
CA SER A 187 8.10 7.06 8.62
C SER A 187 6.91 7.19 9.58
N ASN A 188 5.74 6.76 9.15
CA ASN A 188 4.59 6.52 10.01
C ASN A 188 4.00 5.13 9.70
N ALA A 189 3.15 4.64 10.59
CA ALA A 189 2.92 3.23 10.82
C ALA A 189 1.75 2.61 10.04
N ILE A 190 1.91 1.37 9.56
CA ILE A 190 0.95 0.66 8.70
C ILE A 190 0.07 -0.30 9.52
N ASN A 191 -1.21 0.04 9.75
CA ASN A 191 -2.18 -0.83 10.42
C ASN A 191 -2.64 -2.01 9.54
N ILE A 192 -2.15 -3.23 9.82
CA ILE A 192 -2.62 -4.45 9.16
C ILE A 192 -3.19 -5.45 10.20
N SER A 193 -4.52 -5.52 10.32
CA SER A 193 -5.24 -6.53 11.12
C SER A 193 -5.71 -7.73 10.29
N PHE A 194 -5.26 -8.95 10.61
CA PHE A 194 -5.65 -10.16 9.88
C PHE A 194 -6.71 -10.96 10.68
N PRO A 195 -7.82 -11.42 10.06
CA PRO A 195 -8.94 -12.04 10.77
C PRO A 195 -8.74 -13.53 11.12
N PHE A 196 -7.61 -14.15 10.79
CA PHE A 196 -7.43 -15.61 10.83
C PHE A 196 -7.00 -16.22 12.18
N SER A 197 -7.26 -15.54 13.30
CA SER A 197 -6.93 -16.05 14.64
C SER A 197 -8.08 -15.79 15.61
N SER A 198 -8.43 -16.80 16.42
CA SER A 198 -9.35 -16.70 17.57
C SER A 198 -8.89 -15.71 18.65
N ILE A 199 -7.74 -15.07 18.43
CA ILE A 199 -7.31 -13.82 19.05
C ILE A 199 -7.17 -12.80 17.90
N PRO A 200 -7.97 -11.73 17.83
CA PRO A 200 -7.72 -10.66 16.87
C PRO A 200 -6.32 -10.11 17.14
N LEU A 201 -5.37 -10.38 16.25
CA LEU A 201 -4.07 -9.72 16.29
C LEU A 201 -4.26 -8.32 15.72
N THR A 202 -4.76 -7.42 16.55
CA THR A 202 -4.77 -5.99 16.23
C THR A 202 -3.37 -5.46 16.50
N ILE A 203 -2.55 -5.34 15.45
CA ILE A 203 -1.31 -4.59 15.54
C ILE A 203 -1.71 -3.11 15.58
N VAL A 204 -1.89 -2.57 16.79
CA VAL A 204 -2.22 -1.15 17.01
C VAL A 204 -0.93 -0.35 17.07
N PHE A 205 -0.80 0.65 16.21
CA PHE A 205 0.25 1.65 16.29
C PHE A 205 -0.26 2.85 17.08
N THR A 206 0.27 3.05 18.29
CA THR A 206 -0.02 4.26 19.10
C THR A 206 1.18 5.20 19.09
N THR A 207 1.02 6.42 18.61
CA THR A 207 1.96 7.51 18.85
C THR A 207 1.45 8.38 20.00
N ASN A 208 1.97 8.15 21.20
CA ASN A 208 1.92 9.16 22.25
C ASN A 208 3.08 10.13 22.03
N ASN A 209 2.80 11.28 21.40
CA ASN A 209 3.21 12.63 21.86
C ASN A 209 2.92 13.66 20.77
N LEU A 210 2.13 14.68 21.13
CA LEU A 210 1.83 15.85 20.33
C LEU A 210 3.09 16.70 20.10
N TYR A 211 3.30 17.13 18.86
CA TYR A 211 3.70 18.51 18.52
C TYR A 211 3.36 18.77 17.04
N LEU A 212 2.36 19.62 16.77
CA LEU A 212 2.10 20.22 15.45
C LEU A 212 2.98 21.49 15.30
N PRO A 213 3.50 21.86 14.11
CA PRO A 213 2.63 22.24 12.96
C PRO A 213 3.16 21.96 11.53
N GLN A 214 2.25 22.15 10.54
CA GLN A 214 2.39 22.15 9.06
C GLN A 214 2.20 20.85 8.24
N GLN A 215 1.28 19.95 8.62
CA GLN A 215 1.01 18.70 7.86
C GLN A 215 -0.15 18.76 6.83
N MET A 216 -1.00 19.80 6.81
CA MET A 216 -2.30 19.73 6.12
C MET A 216 -2.33 19.82 4.58
N LYS A 217 -1.18 19.98 3.88
CA LYS A 217 -1.15 20.07 2.40
C LYS A 217 -0.58 18.83 1.70
N SER A 218 0.10 17.97 2.45
CA SER A 218 0.69 16.71 1.96
C SER A 218 -0.36 15.61 1.90
N ASP A 219 -1.23 15.53 2.91
CA ASP A 219 -2.14 14.38 3.10
C ASP A 219 -3.31 14.40 2.11
N PHE A 220 -3.82 15.59 1.75
CA PHE A 220 -4.87 15.71 0.73
C PHE A 220 -4.42 15.30 -0.68
N ARG A 221 -3.11 15.39 -1.02
CA ARG A 221 -2.65 15.07 -2.38
C ARG A 221 -2.47 13.58 -2.62
N LYS A 222 -2.14 12.81 -1.58
CA LYS A 222 -1.89 11.36 -1.71
C LYS A 222 -3.18 10.55 -1.76
N VAL A 223 -4.18 10.92 -0.97
CA VAL A 223 -5.52 10.31 -1.01
C VAL A 223 -6.18 10.52 -2.39
N CYS A 224 -6.00 11.70 -2.99
CA CYS A 224 -6.49 11.97 -4.35
C CYS A 224 -5.73 11.19 -5.46
N TYR A 225 -4.51 10.69 -5.18
CA TYR A 225 -3.69 10.03 -6.20
C TYR A 225 -4.18 8.62 -6.51
N LEU A 226 -4.71 7.88 -5.52
CA LEU A 226 -5.36 6.59 -5.74
C LEU A 226 -6.65 6.72 -6.55
N TYR A 227 -7.40 7.80 -6.32
CA TYR A 227 -8.59 8.16 -7.09
C TYR A 227 -8.32 8.20 -8.61
N THR A 228 -7.11 8.61 -9.02
CA THR A 228 -6.76 8.72 -10.44
C THR A 228 -6.34 7.42 -11.10
N CYS A 229 -6.03 6.36 -10.34
CA CYS A 229 -5.58 5.09 -10.91
C CYS A 229 -6.72 4.24 -11.43
N THR A 230 -7.90 4.42 -10.85
CA THR A 230 -9.06 3.60 -11.10
C THR A 230 -10.05 4.26 -12.05
N GLN A 231 -10.10 5.61 -12.13
CA GLN A 231 -11.15 6.36 -12.85
C GLN A 231 -11.59 5.71 -14.16
N LYS A 232 -12.73 5.03 -14.08
CA LYS A 232 -13.51 4.54 -15.21
C LYS A 232 -14.43 5.67 -15.68
N HIS A 233 -14.49 5.85 -17.01
CA HIS A 233 -15.43 6.73 -17.69
C HIS A 233 -16.86 6.55 -17.14
N THR A 234 -17.41 7.58 -16.51
CA THR A 234 -18.85 7.82 -16.52
C THR A 234 -19.14 8.63 -17.78
N SER A 235 -19.68 7.96 -18.79
CA SER A 235 -20.31 8.59 -19.97
C SER A 235 -21.70 9.06 -19.63
#